data_AF-A0A133KRQ9-F1
#
_entry.id   AF-A0A133KRQ9-F1
#
_cell.length_a   1.000
_cell.length_b   1.000
_cell.length_c   1.000
_cell.angle_alpha   90.00
_cell.angle_beta   90.00
_cell.angle_gamma   90.00
#
_symmetry.space_group_name_H-M   'P 1'
#
loop_
_entity.id
_entity.type
_entity.pdbx_description
1 polymer ?
#
loop_
_entity_poly.entity_id
_entity_poly.type
_entity_poly.pdbx_seq_one_letter_code
_entity_poly.pdbx_strand_id
1 'polypeptide(L)'
;MTTRKKQGNNTGRTGGRNGGKQRNRRPGTAAKKNIRGNNTKNTRHGTAARSAIRRPKPKARRNTLRRWWKRAGWRRRILAVAGTALAAVCAVALAWGTTSFVGQRIALVTAEERQQNLGDRYGFDPGNIISDGQFFNGYAMSRTEVQSFLDEHGGDCTGTGCLKNRTFDTTDQPDDRYCDGYDGAKGETAATIIDKSSRSCGISQKVLLTVLQKEQQLVTASKPTDFQFKAAMGLSCPDDNDCDPQYAGFFRQVYGAAHRYRYYVRHEASYGYHVGKLNFVRFHPNTGCGGANVVIGNKATALLYIYTPYQPNEAALAAGAGEGDSCSSYGNRNFSIIYRGWFGDARH
;
A
#
# COMPACT_ATOMS: atom_id res chain seq x y z
N MET A 1 21.64 -5.89 -42.22
CA MET A 1 21.98 -6.70 -43.42
C MET A 1 22.07 -8.13 -42.92
N THR A 2 21.27 -9.12 -43.31
CA THR A 2 20.78 -9.49 -44.65
C THR A 2 19.51 -10.34 -44.52
N THR A 3 18.62 -10.16 -45.49
CA THR A 3 17.25 -10.68 -45.67
C THR A 3 17.16 -12.07 -46.34
N ARG A 4 16.08 -12.83 -46.07
CA ARG A 4 15.24 -13.67 -47.00
C ARG A 4 14.27 -14.49 -46.13
N LYS A 5 12.92 -14.48 -46.20
CA LYS A 5 11.84 -14.29 -47.20
C LYS A 5 11.64 -15.45 -48.21
N LYS A 6 10.56 -16.21 -48.02
CA LYS A 6 9.52 -16.70 -48.99
C LYS A 6 8.49 -17.59 -48.23
N GLN A 7 7.19 -17.26 -48.18
CA GLN A 7 6.10 -17.48 -49.17
C GLN A 7 5.82 -18.98 -49.44
N GLY A 8 4.59 -19.51 -49.49
CA GLY A 8 3.23 -18.93 -49.46
C GLY A 8 2.16 -19.99 -49.81
N ASN A 9 0.93 -19.49 -50.08
CA ASN A 9 -0.34 -20.11 -50.54
C ASN A 9 -1.30 -20.68 -49.47
N ASN A 10 -2.53 -20.19 -49.23
CA ASN A 10 -3.61 -19.48 -49.96
C ASN A 10 -4.65 -20.39 -50.63
N THR A 11 -5.93 -20.24 -50.22
CA THR A 11 -7.23 -20.38 -50.94
C THR A 11 -8.35 -20.50 -49.86
N GLY A 12 -9.53 -19.88 -49.90
CA GLY A 12 -10.16 -18.87 -50.75
C GLY A 12 -11.70 -18.87 -50.57
N ARG A 13 -12.31 -17.68 -50.44
CA ARG A 13 -13.70 -17.26 -50.85
C ARG A 13 -14.94 -17.92 -50.16
N THR A 14 -16.12 -17.30 -49.97
CA THR A 14 -16.83 -16.13 -50.59
C THR A 14 -18.09 -15.71 -49.81
N GLY A 15 -18.36 -14.39 -49.75
CA GLY A 15 -19.69 -13.74 -49.98
C GLY A 15 -20.64 -13.55 -48.77
N GLY A 16 -21.47 -12.51 -48.62
CA GLY A 16 -21.81 -11.25 -49.31
C GLY A 16 -22.92 -10.54 -48.49
N ARG A 17 -22.76 -9.26 -48.12
CA ARG A 17 -23.51 -8.06 -48.58
C ARG A 17 -25.03 -7.96 -48.26
N ASN A 18 -25.39 -7.02 -47.37
CA ASN A 18 -26.46 -6.00 -47.47
C ASN A 18 -26.53 -5.22 -46.13
N GLY A 19 -26.67 -3.90 -46.01
CA GLY A 19 -27.12 -2.87 -46.94
C GLY A 19 -28.47 -2.29 -46.45
N GLY A 20 -28.46 -1.20 -45.67
CA GLY A 20 -29.70 -0.56 -45.21
C GLY A 20 -29.49 0.73 -44.42
N LYS A 21 -29.29 1.85 -45.12
CA LYS A 21 -29.39 3.24 -44.62
C LYS A 21 -30.87 3.62 -44.45
N GLN A 22 -31.24 4.27 -43.35
CA GLN A 22 -32.28 5.30 -43.38
C GLN A 22 -31.90 6.51 -42.50
N ARG A 23 -32.13 7.68 -43.08
CA ARG A 23 -31.77 9.04 -42.64
C ARG A 23 -32.91 9.70 -41.85
N ASN A 24 -32.49 10.63 -40.99
CA ASN A 24 -33.14 11.90 -40.61
C ASN A 24 -34.51 11.89 -39.91
N ARG A 25 -34.56 12.48 -38.71
CA ARG A 25 -35.27 13.75 -38.43
C ARG A 25 -35.15 14.19 -36.95
N ARG A 26 -34.68 15.42 -36.75
CA ARG A 26 -35.03 16.37 -35.66
C ARG A 26 -35.21 17.74 -36.35
N PRO A 27 -35.83 18.77 -35.74
CA PRO A 27 -36.62 18.84 -34.51
C PRO A 27 -38.02 19.48 -34.75
N GLY A 28 -38.97 19.25 -33.84
CA GLY A 28 -40.29 19.91 -33.87
C GLY A 28 -40.56 20.65 -32.57
N THR A 29 -40.53 21.98 -32.63
CA THR A 29 -40.88 22.93 -31.56
C THR A 29 -42.29 23.46 -31.83
N ALA A 30 -43.23 23.31 -30.89
CA ALA A 30 -44.50 24.04 -30.76
C ALA A 30 -45.28 23.40 -29.59
N ALA A 31 -46.05 24.05 -28.73
CA ALA A 31 -46.51 25.44 -28.66
C ALA A 31 -46.92 25.74 -27.21
N LYS A 32 -46.74 27.01 -26.83
CA LYS A 32 -47.39 27.66 -25.69
C LYS A 32 -48.91 27.54 -25.84
N LYS A 33 -49.61 27.06 -24.81
CA LYS A 33 -51.05 27.32 -24.63
C LYS A 33 -51.24 28.36 -23.54
N ASN A 34 -51.46 29.59 -23.99
CA ASN A 34 -52.14 30.65 -23.24
C ASN A 34 -53.59 30.19 -23.00
N ILE A 35 -54.06 30.25 -21.76
CA ILE A 35 -55.49 30.35 -21.47
C ILE A 35 -55.70 31.67 -20.74
N ARG A 36 -56.41 32.57 -21.44
CA ARG A 36 -56.85 33.90 -21.00
C ARG A 36 -58.37 33.94 -21.18
N GLY A 37 -59.09 34.42 -20.18
CA GLY A 37 -60.54 34.66 -20.18
C GLY A 37 -61.34 33.47 -19.63
N ASN A 38 -62.30 33.61 -18.71
CA ASN A 38 -63.21 34.73 -18.57
C ASN A 38 -63.75 34.93 -17.14
N ASN A 39 -64.10 36.18 -16.89
CA ASN A 39 -64.90 36.70 -15.79
C ASN A 39 -66.15 35.87 -15.48
N THR A 40 -66.40 35.62 -14.19
CA THR A 40 -67.76 35.72 -13.64
C THR A 40 -67.67 36.33 -12.25
N LYS A 41 -68.27 37.51 -12.12
CA LYS A 41 -68.54 38.19 -10.86
C LYS A 41 -69.44 37.28 -10.03
N ASN A 42 -69.05 36.97 -8.80
CA ASN A 42 -70.04 36.80 -7.74
C ASN A 42 -69.48 37.33 -6.42
N THR A 43 -70.03 38.47 -6.04
CA THR A 43 -69.93 39.11 -4.74
C THR A 43 -70.50 38.21 -3.66
N ARG A 44 -69.70 37.87 -2.64
CA ARG A 44 -70.20 37.65 -1.27
C ARG A 44 -69.08 37.92 -0.27
N HIS A 45 -69.39 38.83 0.64
CA HIS A 45 -68.56 39.25 1.75
C HIS A 45 -68.06 38.07 2.58
N GLY A 46 -66.74 38.05 2.82
CA GLY A 46 -66.09 37.16 3.76
C GLY A 46 -64.75 37.76 4.16
N THR A 47 -64.75 38.50 5.28
CA THR A 47 -63.54 39.02 5.92
C THR A 47 -62.64 37.87 6.36
N ALA A 48 -61.64 37.51 5.55
CA ALA A 48 -60.58 36.58 5.93
C ALA A 48 -59.29 37.35 6.19
N ALA A 49 -58.95 37.41 7.48
CA ALA A 49 -57.75 38.05 8.00
C ALA A 49 -56.47 37.50 7.36
N ARG A 50 -55.59 38.40 6.92
CA ARG A 50 -54.19 38.08 6.59
C ARG A 50 -53.52 37.51 7.84
N SER A 51 -53.30 36.20 7.86
CA SER A 51 -52.40 35.55 8.82
C SER A 51 -50.97 36.00 8.51
N ALA A 52 -50.52 37.05 9.19
CA ALA A 52 -49.11 37.38 9.27
C ALA A 52 -48.42 36.24 10.03
N ILE A 53 -47.53 35.51 9.34
CA ILE A 53 -46.59 34.58 9.99
C ILE A 53 -45.71 35.42 10.92
N ARG A 54 -46.14 35.52 12.19
CA ARG A 54 -45.35 36.12 13.26
C ARG A 54 -44.19 35.18 13.56
N ARG A 55 -42.99 35.55 13.13
CA ARG A 55 -41.75 35.02 13.73
C ARG A 55 -41.86 35.24 15.25
N PRO A 56 -41.77 34.21 16.10
CA PRO A 56 -41.83 34.41 17.54
C PRO A 56 -40.65 35.29 17.96
N LYS A 57 -40.96 36.46 18.55
CA LYS A 57 -39.94 37.36 19.10
C LYS A 57 -39.22 36.63 20.25
N PRO A 58 -37.87 36.61 20.31
CA PRO A 58 -37.09 35.87 21.30
C PRO A 58 -37.18 36.44 22.75
N LYS A 59 -38.07 37.41 23.00
CA LYS A 59 -38.11 38.18 24.26
C LYS A 59 -38.87 37.47 25.41
N ALA A 60 -39.84 36.60 25.12
CA ALA A 60 -40.66 35.99 26.17
C ALA A 60 -39.90 34.96 27.04
N ARG A 61 -39.00 34.16 26.44
CA ARG A 61 -38.17 33.15 27.14
C ARG A 61 -37.11 33.75 28.07
N ARG A 62 -36.62 34.96 27.78
CA ARG A 62 -35.60 35.65 28.59
C ARG A 62 -36.13 36.10 29.95
N ASN A 63 -37.40 36.50 30.02
CA ASN A 63 -37.99 37.02 31.25
C ASN A 63 -38.33 35.92 32.28
N THR A 64 -38.60 34.69 31.84
CA THR A 64 -38.90 33.55 32.72
C THR A 64 -37.65 32.99 33.40
N LEU A 65 -36.54 32.82 32.69
CA LEU A 65 -35.24 32.41 33.27
C LEU A 65 -34.74 33.41 34.32
N ARG A 66 -34.86 34.72 34.04
CA ARG A 66 -34.44 35.77 34.97
C ARG A 66 -35.27 35.78 36.27
N ARG A 67 -36.57 35.48 36.18
CA ARG A 67 -37.46 35.35 37.36
C ARG A 67 -37.17 34.07 38.14
N TRP A 68 -36.95 32.95 37.45
CA TRP A 68 -36.57 31.68 38.05
C TRP A 68 -35.24 31.79 38.81
N TRP A 69 -34.23 32.40 38.20
CA TRP A 69 -32.91 32.60 38.81
C TRP A 69 -33.01 33.39 40.12
N LYS A 70 -33.80 34.48 40.13
CA LYS A 70 -34.04 35.29 41.34
C LYS A 70 -34.72 34.51 42.47
N ARG A 71 -35.58 33.54 42.15
CA ARG A 71 -36.31 32.70 43.14
C ARG A 71 -35.60 31.40 43.50
N ALA A 72 -34.59 30.98 42.75
CA ALA A 72 -33.86 29.73 43.00
C ALA A 72 -32.85 29.90 44.15
N GLY A 73 -32.86 28.97 45.10
CA GLY A 73 -31.83 28.88 46.16
C GLY A 73 -30.47 28.48 45.60
N TRP A 74 -29.40 28.79 46.36
CA TRP A 74 -27.99 28.60 45.97
C TRP A 74 -27.65 27.23 45.35
N ARG A 75 -28.09 26.11 45.95
CA ARG A 75 -27.90 24.74 45.42
C ARG A 75 -28.48 24.56 44.00
N ARG A 76 -29.67 25.09 43.72
CA ARG A 76 -30.32 24.99 42.40
C ARG A 76 -29.62 25.87 41.35
N ARG A 77 -29.04 27.00 41.76
CA ARG A 77 -28.22 27.84 40.87
C ARG A 77 -26.91 27.14 40.52
N ILE A 78 -26.22 26.57 41.51
CA ILE A 78 -24.98 25.80 41.29
C ILE A 78 -25.23 24.63 40.34
N LEU A 79 -26.29 23.84 40.56
CA LEU A 79 -26.65 22.72 39.68
C LEU A 79 -26.97 23.18 38.24
N ALA A 80 -27.66 24.32 38.08
CA ALA A 80 -27.94 24.85 36.74
C ALA A 80 -26.68 25.35 36.03
N VAL A 81 -25.78 26.06 36.73
CA VAL A 81 -24.47 26.46 36.16
C VAL A 81 -23.66 25.22 35.78
N ALA A 82 -23.53 24.26 36.69
CA ALA A 82 -22.81 23.01 36.46
C ALA A 82 -23.39 22.23 35.28
N GLY A 83 -24.72 22.12 35.19
CA GLY A 83 -25.41 21.47 34.07
C GLY A 83 -25.17 22.18 32.73
N THR A 84 -25.19 23.53 32.70
CA THR A 84 -24.88 24.28 31.48
C THR A 84 -23.40 24.20 31.09
N ALA A 85 -22.49 24.21 32.06
CA ALA A 85 -21.06 24.05 31.83
C ALA A 85 -20.77 22.65 31.27
N LEU A 86 -21.35 21.61 31.85
CA LEU A 86 -21.25 20.23 31.35
C LEU A 86 -21.79 20.11 29.92
N ALA A 87 -22.97 20.67 29.64
CA ALA A 87 -23.55 20.65 28.30
C ALA A 87 -22.67 21.38 27.26
N ALA A 88 -22.04 22.50 27.64
CA ALA A 88 -21.10 23.22 26.78
C ALA A 88 -19.83 22.40 26.51
N VAL A 89 -19.26 21.76 27.54
CA VAL A 89 -18.10 20.86 27.40
C VAL A 89 -18.44 19.69 26.47
N CYS A 90 -19.60 19.06 26.65
CA CYS A 90 -20.06 17.98 25.76
C CYS A 90 -20.23 18.47 24.32
N ALA A 91 -20.80 19.66 24.10
CA ALA A 91 -20.97 20.21 22.76
C ALA A 91 -19.62 20.50 22.07
N VAL A 92 -18.64 21.05 22.80
CA VAL A 92 -17.28 21.27 22.27
C VAL A 92 -16.59 19.95 21.99
N ALA A 93 -16.68 18.96 22.88
CA ALA A 93 -16.11 17.63 22.68
C ALA A 93 -16.70 16.92 21.45
N LEU A 94 -18.01 17.03 21.23
CA LEU A 94 -18.68 16.49 20.05
C LEU A 94 -18.25 17.23 18.77
N ALA A 95 -18.17 18.57 18.80
CA ALA A 95 -17.71 19.36 17.66
C ALA A 95 -16.25 19.02 17.29
N TRP A 96 -15.39 18.85 18.30
CA TRP A 96 -14.01 18.43 18.07
C TRP A 96 -13.93 16.99 17.56
N GLY A 97 -14.64 16.05 18.17
CA GLY A 97 -14.68 14.66 17.74
C GLY A 97 -15.16 14.49 16.29
N THR A 98 -16.21 15.22 15.91
CA THR A 98 -16.74 15.19 14.52
C THR A 98 -15.78 15.80 13.51
N THR A 99 -15.17 16.95 13.82
CA THR A 99 -14.17 17.58 12.93
C THR A 99 -12.92 16.71 12.76
N SER A 100 -12.41 16.13 13.84
CA SER A 100 -11.29 15.18 13.79
C SER A 100 -11.63 13.92 12.99
N PHE A 101 -12.82 13.35 13.20
CA PHE A 101 -13.26 12.17 12.45
C PHE A 101 -13.38 12.45 10.95
N VAL A 102 -14.01 13.56 10.56
CA VAL A 102 -14.11 13.97 9.15
C VAL A 102 -12.72 14.20 8.55
N GLY A 103 -11.82 14.87 9.28
CA GLY A 103 -10.43 15.06 8.83
C GLY A 103 -9.71 13.74 8.58
N GLN A 104 -9.84 12.76 9.47
CA GLN A 104 -9.26 11.42 9.28
C GLN A 104 -9.85 10.69 8.07
N ARG A 105 -11.16 10.79 7.84
CA ARG A 105 -11.81 10.17 6.67
C ARG A 105 -11.35 10.79 5.36
N ILE A 106 -11.16 12.11 5.31
CA ILE A 106 -10.59 12.79 4.13
C ILE A 106 -9.16 12.31 3.89
N ALA A 107 -8.32 12.29 4.93
CA ALA A 107 -6.94 11.82 4.80
C ALA A 107 -6.84 10.37 4.32
N LEU A 108 -7.76 9.51 4.74
CA LEU A 108 -7.87 8.12 4.28
C LEU A 108 -8.18 8.06 2.78
N VAL A 109 -9.24 8.73 2.33
CA VAL A 109 -9.65 8.73 0.92
C VAL A 109 -8.55 9.32 0.04
N THR A 110 -7.95 10.46 0.44
CA THR A 110 -6.85 11.07 -0.31
C THR A 110 -5.62 10.17 -0.40
N ALA A 111 -5.30 9.43 0.65
CA ALA A 111 -4.18 8.47 0.62
C ALA A 111 -4.47 7.29 -0.32
N GLU A 112 -5.68 6.73 -0.27
CA GLU A 112 -6.12 5.63 -1.15
C GLU A 112 -6.15 6.07 -2.63
N GLU A 113 -6.69 7.26 -2.93
CA GLU A 113 -6.69 7.83 -4.29
C GLU A 113 -5.26 8.02 -4.82
N ARG A 114 -4.35 8.55 -3.99
CA ARG A 114 -2.93 8.68 -4.37
C ARG A 114 -2.31 7.30 -4.64
N GLN A 115 -2.55 6.33 -3.76
CA GLN A 115 -2.07 4.96 -3.91
C GLN A 115 -2.53 4.32 -5.22
N GLN A 116 -3.83 4.43 -5.52
CA GLN A 116 -4.40 3.95 -6.79
C GLN A 116 -3.76 4.65 -7.98
N ASN A 117 -3.60 5.97 -7.95
CA ASN A 117 -2.97 6.71 -9.04
C ASN A 117 -1.52 6.27 -9.29
N LEU A 118 -0.73 6.04 -8.24
CA LEU A 118 0.63 5.52 -8.36
C LEU A 118 0.64 4.08 -8.89
N GLY A 119 -0.33 3.27 -8.45
CA GLY A 119 -0.57 1.92 -8.95
C GLY A 119 -0.86 1.91 -10.46
N ASP A 120 -1.73 2.79 -10.93
CA ASP A 120 -2.11 2.86 -12.35
C ASP A 120 -0.98 3.44 -13.22
N ARG A 121 -0.30 4.48 -12.72
CA ARG A 121 0.71 5.21 -13.50
C ARG A 121 2.07 4.53 -13.53
N TYR A 122 2.48 3.89 -12.43
CA TYR A 122 3.82 3.33 -12.26
C TYR A 122 3.81 1.83 -11.92
N GLY A 123 2.63 1.24 -11.68
CA GLY A 123 2.51 -0.14 -11.20
C GLY A 123 3.08 -0.31 -9.80
N PHE A 124 3.08 0.74 -8.98
CA PHE A 124 3.55 0.72 -7.59
C PHE A 124 2.47 1.27 -6.67
N ASP A 125 1.92 0.42 -5.80
CA ASP A 125 0.99 0.83 -4.75
C ASP A 125 1.72 0.83 -3.40
N PRO A 126 1.97 2.00 -2.77
CA PRO A 126 2.63 2.04 -1.48
C PRO A 126 1.85 1.34 -0.36
N GLY A 127 0.53 1.20 -0.47
CA GLY A 127 -0.27 0.47 0.52
C GLY A 127 -0.33 -1.04 0.30
N ASN A 128 0.09 -1.52 -0.87
CA ASN A 128 0.10 -2.93 -1.24
C ASN A 128 1.29 -3.20 -2.17
N ILE A 129 2.51 -3.18 -1.62
CA ILE A 129 3.75 -3.40 -2.37
C ILE A 129 3.80 -4.86 -2.88
N ILE A 130 3.38 -5.78 -2.02
CA ILE A 130 3.26 -7.22 -2.27
C ILE A 130 2.15 -7.76 -1.37
N SER A 131 1.42 -8.76 -1.84
CA SER A 131 0.35 -9.39 -1.05
C SER A 131 0.92 -10.34 0.01
N ASP A 132 0.17 -10.56 1.09
CA ASP A 132 0.52 -11.57 2.10
C ASP A 132 0.66 -12.97 1.48
N GLY A 133 -0.19 -13.28 0.49
CA GLY A 133 -0.15 -14.55 -0.23
C GLY A 133 1.14 -14.75 -1.02
N GLN A 134 1.66 -13.70 -1.68
CA GLN A 134 2.93 -13.81 -2.42
C GLN A 134 4.15 -13.78 -1.49
N PHE A 135 4.07 -13.07 -0.35
CA PHE A 135 5.20 -12.93 0.57
C PHE A 135 5.37 -14.14 1.50
N PHE A 136 4.27 -14.66 2.06
CA PHE A 136 4.29 -15.73 3.07
C PHE A 136 4.01 -17.12 2.48
N ASN A 137 4.15 -17.30 1.16
CA ASN A 137 4.06 -18.60 0.53
C ASN A 137 5.42 -19.31 0.53
N GLY A 138 5.75 -20.03 1.61
CA GLY A 138 6.98 -20.84 1.73
C GLY A 138 7.11 -22.01 0.73
N TYR A 139 6.13 -22.19 -0.16
CA TYR A 139 6.11 -23.19 -1.24
C TYR A 139 5.95 -22.52 -2.62
N ALA A 140 6.33 -21.26 -2.76
CA ALA A 140 6.18 -20.51 -4.01
C ALA A 140 7.05 -21.04 -5.16
N MET A 141 8.14 -21.73 -4.84
CA MET A 141 9.02 -22.46 -5.76
C MET A 141 9.55 -23.71 -5.07
N SER A 142 9.73 -24.79 -5.81
CA SER A 142 10.52 -25.95 -5.40
C SER A 142 12.02 -25.63 -5.45
N ARG A 143 12.84 -26.42 -4.75
CA ARG A 143 14.31 -26.33 -4.81
C ARG A 143 14.85 -26.36 -6.24
N THR A 144 14.30 -27.23 -7.09
CA THR A 144 14.71 -27.36 -8.49
C THR A 144 14.39 -26.09 -9.26
N GLU A 145 13.20 -25.52 -9.07
CA GLU A 145 12.85 -24.24 -9.71
C GLU A 145 13.73 -23.10 -9.22
N VAL A 146 14.11 -23.07 -7.93
CA VAL A 146 15.08 -22.09 -7.42
C VAL A 146 16.44 -22.27 -8.10
N GLN A 147 16.92 -23.51 -8.24
CA GLN A 147 18.20 -23.77 -8.92
C GLN A 147 18.14 -23.33 -10.39
N SER A 148 17.10 -23.72 -11.13
CA SER A 148 16.93 -23.30 -12.53
C SER A 148 16.87 -21.78 -12.68
N PHE A 149 16.20 -21.09 -11.74
CA PHE A 149 16.16 -19.63 -11.70
C PHE A 149 17.56 -19.02 -11.52
N LEU A 150 18.35 -19.55 -10.58
CA LEU A 150 19.74 -19.11 -10.37
C LEU A 150 20.64 -19.42 -11.57
N ASP A 151 20.41 -20.54 -12.25
CA ASP A 151 21.17 -20.92 -13.44
C ASP A 151 20.91 -19.97 -14.61
N GLU A 152 19.65 -19.59 -14.82
CA GLU A 152 19.21 -18.64 -15.85
C GLU A 152 19.69 -17.22 -15.56
N HIS A 153 19.39 -16.69 -14.37
CA HIS A 153 19.65 -15.29 -14.02
C HIS A 153 21.12 -15.02 -13.66
N GLY A 154 21.83 -16.05 -13.19
CA GLY A 154 23.27 -16.03 -12.97
C GLY A 154 24.07 -16.52 -14.17
N GLY A 155 23.46 -16.58 -15.37
CA GLY A 155 24.05 -17.11 -16.61
C GLY A 155 25.46 -16.57 -16.91
N ASP A 156 25.65 -15.27 -16.67
CA ASP A 156 26.89 -14.54 -16.98
C ASP A 156 28.06 -14.85 -16.03
N CYS A 157 27.79 -15.52 -14.91
CA CYS A 157 28.83 -15.98 -13.99
C CYS A 157 29.33 -17.38 -14.37
N THR A 158 30.64 -17.54 -14.39
CA THR A 158 31.31 -18.83 -14.66
C THR A 158 32.25 -19.22 -13.52
N GLY A 159 32.37 -20.53 -13.26
CA GLY A 159 33.22 -21.09 -12.20
C GLY A 159 32.50 -21.32 -10.86
N THR A 160 33.26 -21.81 -9.88
CA THR A 160 32.74 -22.26 -8.57
C THR A 160 32.37 -21.13 -7.62
N GLY A 161 32.84 -19.90 -7.88
CA GLY A 161 32.50 -18.72 -7.07
C GLY A 161 31.09 -18.17 -7.30
N CYS A 162 30.42 -18.58 -8.38
CA CYS A 162 29.08 -18.13 -8.74
C CYS A 162 28.02 -18.60 -7.76
N LEU A 163 27.02 -17.77 -7.43
CA LEU A 163 25.93 -18.15 -6.53
C LEU A 163 25.27 -19.48 -6.92
N LYS A 164 25.03 -19.70 -8.22
CA LYS A 164 24.43 -20.92 -8.77
C LYS A 164 25.27 -22.19 -8.59
N ASN A 165 26.60 -22.06 -8.48
CA ASN A 165 27.55 -23.16 -8.41
C ASN A 165 28.19 -23.34 -7.02
N ARG A 166 28.21 -22.28 -6.21
CA ARG A 166 28.88 -22.27 -4.92
C ARG A 166 28.10 -23.12 -3.93
N THR A 167 28.85 -23.84 -3.10
CA THR A 167 28.31 -24.62 -2.00
C THR A 167 28.72 -24.03 -0.67
N PHE A 168 27.94 -24.32 0.36
CA PHE A 168 28.10 -23.78 1.69
C PHE A 168 27.90 -24.89 2.72
N ASP A 169 28.72 -24.85 3.76
CA ASP A 169 28.46 -25.64 4.95
C ASP A 169 27.47 -24.90 5.83
N THR A 170 26.37 -25.56 6.16
CA THR A 170 25.35 -25.02 7.04
C THR A 170 25.41 -25.74 8.39
N THR A 171 24.70 -25.18 9.37
CA THR A 171 24.61 -25.75 10.72
C THR A 171 23.15 -25.87 11.11
N ASP A 172 22.86 -26.78 12.05
CA ASP A 172 21.52 -26.91 12.59
C ASP A 172 21.02 -25.58 13.17
N GLN A 173 19.74 -25.30 12.97
CA GLN A 173 19.00 -24.26 13.68
C GLN A 173 17.83 -24.93 14.39
N PRO A 174 17.65 -24.68 15.70
CA PRO A 174 16.54 -25.27 16.42
C PRO A 174 15.21 -24.72 15.90
N ASP A 175 14.17 -25.55 16.00
CA ASP A 175 12.78 -25.11 15.90
C ASP A 175 12.47 -24.09 17.00
N ASP A 176 11.73 -23.05 16.66
CA ASP A 176 11.22 -22.07 17.60
C ASP A 176 9.84 -21.53 17.17
N ARG A 177 9.34 -20.54 17.91
CA ARG A 177 8.03 -19.94 17.62
C ARG A 177 7.93 -19.23 16.26
N TYR A 178 9.02 -19.02 15.53
CA TYR A 178 9.06 -18.27 14.28
C TYR A 178 9.23 -19.19 13.06
N CYS A 179 10.10 -20.20 13.18
CA CYS A 179 10.46 -21.11 12.10
C CYS A 179 10.65 -22.54 12.62
N ASP A 180 10.34 -23.53 11.78
CA ASP A 180 10.35 -24.97 12.11
C ASP A 180 11.78 -25.58 12.20
N GLY A 181 12.81 -24.76 12.39
CA GLY A 181 14.21 -25.18 12.44
C GLY A 181 14.85 -25.45 11.08
N TYR A 182 16.12 -25.84 11.07
CA TYR A 182 16.91 -26.11 9.87
C TYR A 182 17.91 -27.23 10.15
N ASP A 183 17.85 -28.33 9.40
CA ASP A 183 18.85 -29.40 9.52
C ASP A 183 20.09 -29.05 8.69
N GLY A 184 21.24 -28.81 9.30
CA GLY A 184 22.47 -28.45 8.62
C GLY A 184 23.07 -29.60 7.81
N ALA A 185 23.79 -29.26 6.73
CA ALA A 185 24.57 -30.20 5.95
C ALA A 185 25.81 -29.54 5.33
N LYS A 186 26.76 -30.37 4.92
CA LYS A 186 27.96 -29.94 4.21
C LYS A 186 27.67 -29.79 2.72
N GLY A 187 28.29 -28.78 2.11
CA GLY A 187 28.23 -28.59 0.65
C GLY A 187 26.84 -28.32 0.07
N GLU A 188 25.94 -27.66 0.81
CA GLU A 188 24.61 -27.30 0.30
C GLU A 188 24.69 -26.20 -0.77
N THR A 189 23.89 -26.33 -1.83
CA THR A 189 23.77 -25.28 -2.85
C THR A 189 22.99 -24.08 -2.30
N ALA A 190 23.17 -22.91 -2.93
CA ALA A 190 22.36 -21.73 -2.63
C ALA A 190 20.85 -22.00 -2.72
N ALA A 191 20.42 -22.76 -3.75
CA ALA A 191 19.03 -23.14 -3.93
C ALA A 191 18.49 -23.99 -2.77
N THR A 192 19.31 -24.89 -2.23
CA THR A 192 18.95 -25.72 -1.07
C THR A 192 18.75 -24.87 0.18
N ILE A 193 19.65 -23.91 0.41
CA ILE A 193 19.56 -22.98 1.54
C ILE A 193 18.31 -22.11 1.46
N ILE A 194 18.02 -21.54 0.29
CA ILE A 194 16.83 -20.72 0.04
C ILE A 194 15.57 -21.55 0.28
N ASP A 195 15.45 -22.73 -0.33
CA ASP A 195 14.26 -23.58 -0.22
C ASP A 195 13.99 -24.03 1.24
N LYS A 196 15.02 -24.50 1.96
CA LYS A 196 14.87 -24.92 3.36
C LYS A 196 14.52 -23.76 4.28
N SER A 197 15.18 -22.61 4.12
CA SER A 197 14.88 -21.40 4.92
C SER A 197 13.46 -20.89 4.66
N SER A 198 13.04 -20.90 3.39
CA SER A 198 11.68 -20.53 2.97
C SER A 198 10.61 -21.42 3.59
N ARG A 199 10.80 -22.74 3.53
CA ARG A 199 9.84 -23.70 4.10
C ARG A 199 9.76 -23.59 5.62
N SER A 200 10.92 -23.56 6.28
CA SER A 200 11.04 -23.46 7.73
C SER A 200 10.32 -22.23 8.29
N CYS A 201 10.53 -21.06 7.67
CA CYS A 201 9.97 -19.81 8.15
C CYS A 201 8.65 -19.41 7.48
N GLY A 202 8.15 -20.15 6.49
CA GLY A 202 6.98 -19.77 5.70
C GLY A 202 7.16 -18.44 4.95
N ILE A 203 8.35 -18.21 4.36
CA ILE A 203 8.67 -17.04 3.53
C ILE A 203 8.91 -17.48 2.10
N SER A 204 8.36 -16.76 1.14
CA SER A 204 8.47 -17.09 -0.28
C SER A 204 9.90 -17.10 -0.80
N GLN A 205 10.26 -18.18 -1.52
CA GLN A 205 11.54 -18.31 -2.23
C GLN A 205 11.75 -17.14 -3.18
N LYS A 206 10.67 -16.71 -3.86
CA LYS A 206 10.67 -15.54 -4.77
C LYS A 206 11.07 -14.27 -4.03
N VAL A 207 10.55 -14.07 -2.81
CA VAL A 207 10.91 -12.91 -1.97
C VAL A 207 12.38 -12.98 -1.57
N LEU A 208 12.88 -14.13 -1.10
CA LEU A 208 14.29 -14.25 -0.73
C LEU A 208 15.22 -13.97 -1.92
N LEU A 209 14.89 -14.47 -3.12
CA LEU A 209 15.61 -14.16 -4.36
C LEU A 209 15.58 -12.67 -4.71
N THR A 210 14.41 -12.03 -4.62
CA THR A 210 14.28 -10.58 -4.84
C THR A 210 15.14 -9.77 -3.87
N VAL A 211 15.18 -10.16 -2.60
CA VAL A 211 15.98 -9.46 -1.58
C VAL A 211 17.48 -9.68 -1.82
N LEU A 212 17.92 -10.90 -2.14
CA LEU A 212 19.32 -11.17 -2.52
C LEU A 212 19.80 -10.24 -3.64
N GLN A 213 18.94 -10.02 -4.63
CA GLN A 213 19.25 -9.10 -5.72
C GLN A 213 19.23 -7.65 -5.26
N LYS A 214 18.20 -7.23 -4.52
CA LYS A 214 18.06 -5.85 -4.07
C LYS A 214 19.24 -5.41 -3.20
N GLU A 215 19.66 -6.24 -2.27
CA GLU A 215 20.66 -5.89 -1.26
C GLU A 215 22.09 -6.02 -1.77
N GLN A 216 22.38 -7.07 -2.56
CA GLN A 216 23.77 -7.38 -2.94
C GLN A 216 23.95 -7.58 -4.45
N GLN A 217 22.92 -7.41 -5.28
CA GLN A 217 22.93 -7.73 -6.72
C GLN A 217 23.47 -9.14 -6.99
N LEU A 218 23.26 -10.07 -6.05
CA LEU A 218 24.02 -11.32 -5.98
C LEU A 218 23.52 -12.37 -6.97
N VAL A 219 22.23 -12.37 -7.32
CA VAL A 219 21.66 -13.37 -8.24
C VAL A 219 22.22 -13.20 -9.65
N THR A 220 22.35 -11.97 -10.12
CA THR A 220 22.86 -11.66 -11.47
C THR A 220 24.35 -11.29 -11.50
N ALA A 221 25.07 -11.42 -10.37
CA ALA A 221 26.47 -11.03 -10.30
C ALA A 221 27.35 -11.94 -11.18
N SER A 222 28.07 -11.35 -12.13
CA SER A 222 29.03 -12.08 -12.98
C SER A 222 30.34 -12.43 -12.28
N LYS A 223 30.70 -11.66 -11.24
CA LYS A 223 31.88 -11.85 -10.40
C LYS A 223 31.55 -11.52 -8.93
N PRO A 224 30.79 -12.38 -8.25
CA PRO A 224 30.40 -12.12 -6.87
C PRO A 224 31.61 -12.12 -5.94
N THR A 225 31.62 -11.18 -5.01
CA THR A 225 32.66 -11.01 -3.97
C THR A 225 32.27 -11.75 -2.70
N ASP A 226 33.26 -12.09 -1.87
CA ASP A 226 32.98 -12.72 -0.57
C ASP A 226 32.16 -11.81 0.36
N PHE A 227 32.28 -10.49 0.22
CA PHE A 227 31.43 -9.55 0.96
C PHE A 227 29.96 -9.69 0.58
N GLN A 228 29.63 -9.83 -0.71
CA GLN A 228 28.24 -10.05 -1.14
C GLN A 228 27.66 -11.33 -0.53
N PHE A 229 28.45 -12.40 -0.37
CA PHE A 229 27.99 -13.59 0.35
C PHE A 229 27.91 -13.38 1.87
N LYS A 230 28.85 -12.63 2.46
CA LYS A 230 28.87 -12.28 3.89
C LYS A 230 27.61 -11.49 4.30
N ALA A 231 27.18 -10.56 3.45
CA ALA A 231 26.08 -9.61 3.68
C ALA A 231 24.86 -9.83 2.76
N ALA A 232 24.67 -11.05 2.26
CA ALA A 232 23.73 -11.41 1.18
C ALA A 232 22.32 -10.80 1.27
N MET A 233 21.80 -10.64 2.49
CA MET A 233 20.44 -10.15 2.75
C MET A 233 20.41 -8.80 3.49
N GLY A 234 21.56 -8.15 3.70
CA GLY A 234 21.66 -6.89 4.44
C GLY A 234 21.32 -6.99 5.94
N LEU A 235 21.12 -8.19 6.48
CA LEU A 235 20.68 -8.36 7.87
C LEU A 235 21.85 -8.13 8.83
N SER A 236 21.70 -7.14 9.71
CA SER A 236 22.69 -6.77 10.73
C SER A 236 24.08 -6.50 10.12
N CYS A 237 24.11 -5.92 8.93
CA CYS A 237 25.30 -5.50 8.18
C CYS A 237 25.18 -4.00 7.84
N PRO A 238 25.48 -3.11 8.80
CA PRO A 238 25.44 -1.66 8.56
C PRO A 238 26.51 -1.22 7.55
N ASP A 239 26.21 -0.21 6.75
CA ASP A 239 27.10 0.26 5.67
C ASP A 239 28.50 0.71 6.17
N ASP A 240 28.56 1.32 7.35
CA ASP A 240 29.79 1.90 7.93
C ASP A 240 30.47 1.01 9.00
N ASN A 241 29.98 -0.21 9.27
CA ASN A 241 30.61 -1.12 10.24
C ASN A 241 30.63 -2.58 9.76
N ASP A 242 31.32 -3.43 10.52
CA ASP A 242 31.29 -4.87 10.28
C ASP A 242 29.89 -5.46 10.50
N CYS A 243 29.53 -6.44 9.66
CA CYS A 243 28.39 -7.31 9.92
C CYS A 243 28.52 -7.98 11.28
N ASP A 244 27.39 -8.07 12.00
CA ASP A 244 27.28 -8.91 13.19
C ASP A 244 27.71 -10.36 12.85
N PRO A 245 28.74 -10.90 13.54
CA PRO A 245 29.23 -12.26 13.31
C PRO A 245 28.14 -13.34 13.43
N GLN A 246 27.07 -13.09 14.20
CA GLN A 246 25.93 -14.01 14.33
C GLN A 246 25.12 -14.15 13.04
N TYR A 247 25.16 -13.15 12.15
CA TYR A 247 24.41 -13.14 10.90
C TYR A 247 25.30 -13.20 9.66
N ALA A 248 26.61 -13.00 9.81
CA ALA A 248 27.55 -12.98 8.70
C ALA A 248 27.69 -14.34 7.99
N GLY A 249 27.58 -14.32 6.65
CA GLY A 249 27.70 -15.49 5.78
C GLY A 249 26.39 -15.91 5.14
N PHE A 250 26.43 -16.45 3.92
CA PHE A 250 25.26 -16.65 3.07
C PHE A 250 24.12 -17.42 3.76
N PHE A 251 24.43 -18.55 4.40
CA PHE A 251 23.45 -19.33 5.16
C PHE A 251 22.77 -18.51 6.27
N ARG A 252 23.57 -17.86 7.12
CA ARG A 252 23.07 -17.07 8.25
C ARG A 252 22.28 -15.84 7.80
N GLN A 253 22.67 -15.23 6.69
CA GLN A 253 21.94 -14.13 6.08
C GLN A 253 20.56 -14.60 5.57
N VAL A 254 20.50 -15.69 4.82
CA VAL A 254 19.24 -16.18 4.22
C VAL A 254 18.28 -16.71 5.29
N TYR A 255 18.73 -17.62 6.17
CA TYR A 255 17.90 -18.14 7.25
C TYR A 255 17.53 -17.04 8.26
N GLY A 256 18.52 -16.23 8.66
CA GLY A 256 18.32 -15.14 9.60
C GLY A 256 17.34 -14.08 9.09
N ALA A 257 17.37 -13.75 7.79
CA ALA A 257 16.40 -12.82 7.20
C ALA A 257 14.99 -13.39 7.22
N ALA A 258 14.82 -14.66 6.81
CA ALA A 258 13.53 -15.34 6.84
C ALA A 258 12.96 -15.41 8.27
N HIS A 259 13.81 -15.72 9.26
CA HIS A 259 13.46 -15.71 10.67
C HIS A 259 13.08 -14.31 11.16
N ARG A 260 13.86 -13.29 10.80
CA ARG A 260 13.60 -11.89 11.17
C ARG A 260 12.26 -11.39 10.63
N TYR A 261 11.87 -11.82 9.43
CA TYR A 261 10.55 -11.50 8.88
C TYR A 261 9.41 -12.05 9.73
N ARG A 262 9.55 -13.28 10.24
CA ARG A 262 8.59 -13.89 11.18
C ARG A 262 8.59 -13.22 12.54
N TYR A 263 9.76 -12.79 13.02
CA TYR A 263 9.86 -11.96 14.21
C TYR A 263 9.04 -10.67 14.07
N TYR A 264 9.18 -9.95 12.95
CA TYR A 264 8.43 -8.70 12.71
C TYR A 264 6.93 -8.92 12.69
N VAL A 265 6.45 -9.97 12.01
CA VAL A 265 5.00 -10.29 12.00
C VAL A 265 4.47 -10.54 13.42
N ARG A 266 5.24 -11.21 14.28
CA ARG A 266 4.82 -11.45 15.67
C ARG A 266 4.92 -10.23 16.59
N HIS A 267 5.73 -9.23 16.23
CA HIS A 267 5.98 -8.03 17.03
C HIS A 267 5.47 -6.75 16.36
N GLU A 268 4.49 -6.85 15.47
CA GLU A 268 3.96 -5.72 14.68
C GLU A 268 3.62 -4.50 15.56
N ALA A 269 3.05 -4.72 16.74
CA ALA A 269 2.69 -3.66 17.69
C ALA A 269 3.88 -2.88 18.26
N SER A 270 5.11 -3.40 18.16
CA SER A 270 6.34 -2.73 18.62
C SER A 270 6.97 -1.82 17.55
N TYR A 271 6.43 -1.82 16.33
CA TYR A 271 6.95 -1.05 15.20
C TYR A 271 6.01 0.08 14.79
N GLY A 272 6.54 1.05 14.03
CA GLY A 272 5.80 2.27 13.68
C GLY A 272 4.82 2.16 12.50
N TYR A 273 4.73 1.00 11.84
CA TYR A 273 3.89 0.79 10.66
C TYR A 273 2.85 -0.28 10.92
N HIS A 274 1.56 0.06 10.76
CA HIS A 274 0.44 -0.80 11.12
C HIS A 274 -0.57 -0.98 10.00
N VAL A 275 -1.06 -2.20 9.83
CA VAL A 275 -2.08 -2.54 8.84
C VAL A 275 -3.41 -1.85 9.14
N GLY A 276 -4.09 -1.38 8.09
CA GLY A 276 -5.42 -0.76 8.15
C GLY A 276 -5.44 0.63 8.78
N LYS A 277 -4.28 1.25 9.01
CA LYS A 277 -4.14 2.60 9.56
C LYS A 277 -3.50 3.53 8.55
N LEU A 278 -3.70 4.84 8.77
CA LEU A 278 -2.90 5.87 8.11
C LEU A 278 -1.51 5.89 8.73
N ASN A 279 -0.51 5.61 7.92
CA ASN A 279 0.89 5.64 8.30
C ASN A 279 1.56 6.76 7.51
N PHE A 280 2.18 7.73 8.20
CA PHE A 280 3.00 8.72 7.50
C PHE A 280 4.34 8.09 7.15
N VAL A 281 4.61 7.92 5.85
CA VAL A 281 5.87 7.34 5.37
C VAL A 281 6.67 8.43 4.66
N ARG A 282 7.92 8.62 5.09
CA ARG A 282 8.82 9.62 4.50
C ARG A 282 9.32 9.19 3.12
N PHE A 283 9.64 10.16 2.28
CA PHE A 283 10.28 9.90 1.00
C PHE A 283 11.79 9.67 1.11
N HIS A 284 12.42 10.17 2.18
CA HIS A 284 13.86 10.14 2.37
C HIS A 284 14.22 10.32 3.87
N PRO A 285 15.41 9.88 4.34
CA PRO A 285 15.90 10.19 5.69
C PRO A 285 15.93 11.68 6.01
N ASN A 286 16.28 12.51 5.01
CA ASN A 286 16.20 13.96 5.11
C ASN A 286 14.73 14.39 5.26
N THR A 287 14.39 14.92 6.44
CA THR A 287 13.02 15.36 6.75
C THR A 287 12.52 16.49 5.86
N GLY A 288 13.41 17.28 5.26
CA GLY A 288 13.04 18.33 4.30
C GLY A 288 12.40 17.80 3.01
N CYS A 289 12.60 16.53 2.68
CA CYS A 289 11.95 15.88 1.54
C CYS A 289 10.48 15.53 1.78
N GLY A 290 10.00 15.64 3.02
CA GLY A 290 8.62 15.34 3.37
C GLY A 290 8.26 13.85 3.26
N GLY A 291 6.99 13.59 2.99
CA GLY A 291 6.40 12.27 2.96
C GLY A 291 4.91 12.35 2.64
N ALA A 292 4.25 11.20 2.65
CA ALA A 292 2.81 11.12 2.44
C ALA A 292 2.21 10.03 3.32
N ASN A 293 0.92 10.18 3.63
CA ASN A 293 0.17 9.13 4.30
C ASN A 293 -0.04 7.93 3.34
N VAL A 294 0.05 6.73 3.93
CA VAL A 294 -0.16 5.44 3.28
C VAL A 294 -1.11 4.63 4.14
N VAL A 295 -2.17 4.11 3.55
CA VAL A 295 -3.04 3.09 4.13
C VAL A 295 -2.45 1.74 3.78
N ILE A 296 -1.75 1.12 4.74
CA ILE A 296 -1.08 -0.17 4.55
C ILE A 296 -2.13 -1.28 4.61
N GLY A 297 -2.28 -2.04 3.52
CA GLY A 297 -3.36 -3.02 3.36
C GLY A 297 -3.06 -4.41 3.91
N ASN A 298 -1.79 -4.77 4.12
CA ASN A 298 -1.40 -6.12 4.52
C ASN A 298 -0.07 -6.17 5.30
N LYS A 299 0.21 -7.32 5.93
CA LYS A 299 1.36 -7.50 6.83
C LYS A 299 2.68 -7.49 6.07
N ALA A 300 2.73 -8.04 4.87
CA ALA A 300 3.93 -8.06 4.03
C ALA A 300 4.40 -6.65 3.67
N THR A 301 3.46 -5.77 3.30
CA THR A 301 3.76 -4.35 3.02
C THR A 301 4.19 -3.62 4.29
N ALA A 302 3.53 -3.85 5.44
CA ALA A 302 3.98 -3.29 6.72
C ALA A 302 5.42 -3.71 7.05
N LEU A 303 5.73 -4.99 6.86
CA LEU A 303 7.06 -5.56 7.07
C LEU A 303 8.12 -4.92 6.17
N LEU A 304 7.81 -4.69 4.89
CA LEU A 304 8.73 -4.02 3.97
C LEU A 304 9.03 -2.58 4.40
N TYR A 305 8.07 -1.87 5.01
CA TYR A 305 8.36 -0.56 5.61
C TYR A 305 9.12 -0.65 6.92
N ILE A 306 8.91 -1.67 7.75
CA ILE A 306 9.73 -1.90 8.94
C ILE A 306 11.20 -2.15 8.54
N TYR A 307 11.40 -2.93 7.47
CA TYR A 307 12.72 -3.26 6.96
C TYR A 307 13.38 -2.11 6.17
N THR A 308 12.61 -1.40 5.33
CA THR A 308 13.05 -0.24 4.55
C THR A 308 12.08 0.94 4.74
N PRO A 309 12.32 1.84 5.72
CA PRO A 309 11.33 2.81 6.23
C PRO A 309 11.14 4.06 5.35
N TYR A 310 11.15 3.90 4.03
CA TYR A 310 10.92 4.98 3.06
C TYR A 310 10.07 4.50 1.89
N GLN A 311 9.17 5.36 1.41
CA GLN A 311 8.45 5.16 0.14
C GLN A 311 9.16 5.96 -0.98
N PRO A 312 9.14 5.50 -2.23
CA PRO A 312 9.63 6.32 -3.33
C PRO A 312 8.76 7.56 -3.53
N ASN A 313 9.36 8.67 -3.95
CA ASN A 313 8.64 9.82 -4.49
C ASN A 313 8.34 9.62 -5.99
N GLU A 314 7.60 10.54 -6.60
CA GLU A 314 7.24 10.42 -8.03
C GLU A 314 8.46 10.45 -8.96
N ALA A 315 9.53 11.18 -8.62
CA ALA A 315 10.77 11.19 -9.41
C ALA A 315 11.42 9.80 -9.45
N ALA A 316 11.54 9.14 -8.29
CA ALA A 316 12.03 7.77 -8.20
C ALA A 316 11.16 6.79 -9.00
N LEU A 317 9.83 6.91 -8.92
CA LEU A 317 8.91 6.03 -9.66
C LEU A 317 9.00 6.25 -11.17
N ALA A 318 9.07 7.50 -11.62
CA ALA A 318 9.20 7.85 -13.03
C ALA A 318 10.53 7.36 -13.65
N ALA A 319 11.61 7.33 -12.86
CA ALA A 319 12.91 6.84 -13.30
C ALA A 319 12.97 5.31 -13.51
N GLY A 320 11.98 4.54 -13.03
CA GLY A 320 12.00 3.09 -13.11
C GLY A 320 13.21 2.51 -12.36
N ALA A 321 14.11 1.83 -13.07
CA ALA A 321 15.36 1.32 -12.52
C ALA A 321 16.48 2.37 -12.42
N GLY A 322 16.28 3.57 -12.96
CA GLY A 322 17.24 4.68 -12.93
C GLY A 322 17.21 5.48 -11.63
N GLU A 323 17.95 6.60 -11.66
CA GLU A 323 18.05 7.56 -10.56
C GLU A 323 16.97 8.63 -10.65
N GLY A 324 16.43 9.01 -9.49
CA GLY A 324 15.49 10.11 -9.35
C GLY A 324 16.20 11.40 -8.91
N ASP A 325 15.49 12.23 -8.14
CA ASP A 325 16.01 13.46 -7.54
C ASP A 325 16.67 13.22 -6.16
N SER A 326 17.12 14.30 -5.51
CA SER A 326 17.75 14.25 -4.18
C SER A 326 16.84 13.81 -3.03
N CYS A 327 15.54 13.65 -3.28
CA CYS A 327 14.55 13.17 -2.31
C CYS A 327 14.06 11.75 -2.63
N SER A 328 14.69 11.09 -3.59
CA SER A 328 14.33 9.76 -4.04
C SER A 328 14.88 8.68 -3.13
N SER A 329 14.01 7.77 -2.68
CA SER A 329 14.40 6.52 -2.04
C SER A 329 14.02 5.32 -2.91
N TYR A 330 14.89 4.31 -2.94
CA TYR A 330 14.80 3.24 -3.94
C TYR A 330 14.45 1.87 -3.38
N GLY A 331 14.54 1.62 -2.07
CA GLY A 331 14.40 0.28 -1.49
C GLY A 331 13.11 -0.45 -1.91
N ASN A 332 11.95 0.06 -1.48
CA ASN A 332 10.65 -0.54 -1.80
C ASN A 332 10.32 -0.50 -3.31
N ARG A 333 10.78 0.53 -4.03
CA ARG A 333 10.66 0.62 -5.49
C ARG A 333 11.42 -0.52 -6.17
N ASN A 334 12.70 -0.68 -5.84
CA ASN A 334 13.58 -1.67 -6.44
C ASN A 334 13.08 -3.08 -6.11
N PHE A 335 12.61 -3.33 -4.88
CA PHE A 335 11.95 -4.59 -4.54
C PHE A 335 10.79 -4.89 -5.51
N SER A 336 9.89 -3.92 -5.71
CA SER A 336 8.72 -4.08 -6.59
C SER A 336 9.12 -4.31 -8.05
N ILE A 337 10.10 -3.56 -8.55
CA ILE A 337 10.59 -3.69 -9.93
C ILE A 337 11.24 -5.05 -10.15
N ILE A 338 12.11 -5.48 -9.24
CA ILE A 338 12.82 -6.76 -9.33
C ILE A 338 11.81 -7.91 -9.25
N TYR A 339 10.93 -7.92 -8.24
CA TYR A 339 9.92 -8.97 -8.10
C TYR A 339 9.04 -9.05 -9.34
N ARG A 340 8.54 -7.90 -9.82
CA ARG A 340 7.68 -7.85 -11.00
C ARG A 340 8.38 -8.30 -12.28
N GLY A 341 9.64 -7.94 -12.45
CA GLY A 341 10.44 -8.33 -13.60
C GLY A 341 10.68 -9.84 -13.67
N TRP A 342 10.76 -10.52 -12.52
CA TRP A 342 11.06 -11.96 -12.45
C TRP A 342 9.84 -12.86 -12.32
N PHE A 343 8.82 -12.40 -11.60
CA PHE A 343 7.74 -13.29 -11.13
C PHE A 343 6.34 -12.80 -11.47
N GLY A 344 6.19 -11.62 -12.07
CA GLY A 344 4.89 -11.03 -12.40
C GLY A 344 4.31 -10.17 -11.27
N ASP A 345 2.99 -9.95 -11.26
CA ASP A 345 2.38 -9.03 -10.29
C ASP A 345 2.55 -9.54 -8.84
N ALA A 346 3.15 -8.72 -7.98
CA ALA A 346 3.36 -9.03 -6.57
C ALA A 346 2.05 -8.94 -5.74
N ARG A 347 1.00 -8.34 -6.29
CA ARG A 347 -0.23 -7.99 -5.54
C ARG A 347 -1.35 -9.02 -5.68
N HIS A 348 -1.24 -9.98 -6.60
CA HIS A 348 -2.29 -10.94 -6.94
C HIS A 348 -1.81 -12.38 -6.94
#